data_AF-S6VG42-F1
#
_entry.id   AF-S6VG42-F1
#
_cell.length_a   1.000
_cell.length_b   1.000
_cell.length_c   1.000
_cell.angle_alpha   90.00
_cell.angle_beta   90.00
_cell.angle_gamma   90.00
#
_symmetry.space_group_name_H-M   'P 1'
#
loop_
_entity.id
_entity.type
_entity.pdbx_description
1 polymer ?
#
loop_
_entity_poly.entity_id
_entity_poly.type
_entity_poly.pdbx_seq_one_letter_code
_entity_poly.pdbx_strand_id
1 'polypeptide(L)'
;MSANGRGMLLANPHFPWGGGMRFYQMHLTIPGKLDVMGAALPGLPLINIGFNQHLAWSHTVDTSKHFTLHRLQLDPKDSTRYLLDGKSVAMDKQQVSVEVKQPDGTLKAVPRIIYSSKFGPVVQWPGKLDWDEKFAFSLRDANLKNDRVLQQWYAMDKADSLKAFQDSVHRIQGIPWVNTLAVDAKGQALYMNISVVPNVDAVKLAKCSDPRIGTELIVLDGSRSECNWDVSPEAAQAGIYPSSRQPQLLRTDFVQHSNDSAWMVNPAAPLKDFSPLISQDGQPLGQRARFALDRLSSLEKAGKVSVENLQAMVMDNEVYHAGQVLPDLLKFCASELGDDAARLAPLCTALKAWDGRADLNSGIGFMYFQRIVTSMQAVASRWRVIFDPQNPAHTPSGLAIEYPEVATALRAAMLA
;
A
#
# COMPACT_ATOMS: atom_id res chain seq x y z
N MET A 1 8.87 14.97 20.74
CA MET A 1 7.39 14.86 20.84
C MET A 1 6.91 14.03 22.04
N SER A 2 7.60 12.96 22.45
CA SER A 2 7.15 12.06 23.51
C SER A 2 7.24 12.61 24.95
N ALA A 3 6.36 12.13 25.83
CA ALA A 3 6.31 12.47 27.25
C ALA A 3 7.60 12.13 28.01
N ASN A 4 8.20 11.00 27.69
CA ASN A 4 9.38 10.45 28.35
C ASN A 4 10.72 10.81 27.68
N GLY A 5 10.70 11.58 26.59
CA GLY A 5 11.90 11.97 25.84
C GLY A 5 12.59 10.83 25.07
N ARG A 6 11.94 9.66 24.95
CA ARG A 6 12.43 8.49 24.21
C ARG A 6 11.54 8.20 23.00
N GLY A 7 11.98 7.30 22.11
CA GLY A 7 11.16 6.86 20.98
C GLY A 7 9.95 6.06 21.44
N MET A 8 8.84 6.20 20.71
CA MET A 8 7.60 5.45 20.90
C MET A 8 7.10 4.98 19.54
N LEU A 9 6.72 3.70 19.44
CA LEU A 9 6.21 3.11 18.20
C LEU A 9 4.81 2.55 18.43
N LEU A 10 3.88 2.92 17.56
CA LEU A 10 2.59 2.26 17.40
C LEU A 10 2.65 1.38 16.14
N ALA A 11 2.62 0.06 16.33
CA ALA A 11 2.60 -0.91 15.25
C ALA A 11 1.18 -1.49 15.08
N ASN A 12 0.55 -1.25 13.94
CA ASN A 12 -0.81 -1.73 13.66
C ASN A 12 -0.94 -2.30 12.24
N PRO A 13 -0.31 -3.45 11.94
CA PRO A 13 -0.43 -4.08 10.62
C PRO A 13 -1.85 -4.66 10.42
N HIS A 14 -2.47 -4.37 9.27
CA HIS A 14 -3.77 -4.95 8.88
C HIS A 14 -3.55 -6.14 7.96
N PHE A 15 -3.65 -7.35 8.52
CA PHE A 15 -3.34 -8.62 7.84
C PHE A 15 -4.45 -9.68 8.03
N PRO A 16 -4.49 -10.73 7.20
CA PRO A 16 -5.49 -11.79 7.32
C PRO A 16 -5.51 -12.48 8.68
N TRP A 17 -6.71 -12.82 9.16
CA TRP A 17 -6.91 -13.53 10.42
C TRP A 17 -6.67 -15.05 10.32
N GLY A 18 -6.55 -15.59 9.10
CA GLY A 18 -6.31 -17.01 8.84
C GLY A 18 -5.34 -17.23 7.67
N GLY A 19 -4.87 -18.47 7.53
CA GLY A 19 -3.95 -18.87 6.46
C GLY A 19 -2.49 -18.46 6.68
N GLY A 20 -1.68 -18.57 5.62
CA GLY A 20 -0.22 -18.39 5.66
C GLY A 20 0.28 -16.96 5.88
N MET A 21 -0.61 -16.00 6.14
CA MET A 21 -0.27 -14.60 6.45
C MET A 21 -0.72 -14.16 7.85
N ARG A 22 -1.24 -15.08 8.67
CA ARG A 22 -1.64 -14.79 10.05
C ARG A 22 -0.40 -14.67 10.95
N PHE A 23 -0.19 -13.51 11.56
CA PHE A 23 0.91 -13.31 12.50
C PHE A 23 0.88 -14.27 13.70
N TYR A 24 2.07 -14.68 14.14
CA TYR A 24 2.33 -15.45 15.35
C TYR A 24 3.33 -14.68 16.23
N GLN A 25 3.00 -14.49 17.51
CA GLN A 25 3.89 -13.83 18.46
C GLN A 25 4.95 -14.79 18.99
N MET A 26 6.20 -14.36 19.01
CA MET A 26 7.30 -15.14 19.58
C MET A 26 8.40 -14.23 20.13
N HIS A 27 9.21 -14.79 21.02
CA HIS A 27 10.41 -14.18 21.57
C HIS A 27 11.57 -15.13 21.30
N LEU A 28 12.57 -14.66 20.55
CA LEU A 28 13.76 -15.43 20.18
C LEU A 28 14.95 -14.93 21.00
N THR A 29 15.50 -15.80 21.84
CA THR A 29 16.71 -15.51 22.62
C THR A 29 17.80 -16.52 22.28
N ILE A 30 18.94 -16.01 21.81
CA ILE A 30 20.20 -16.74 21.71
C ILE A 30 21.19 -15.98 22.60
N PRO A 31 21.57 -16.53 23.77
CA PRO A 31 22.39 -15.82 24.75
C PRO A 31 23.66 -15.19 24.13
N GLY A 32 23.83 -13.89 24.36
CA GLY A 32 24.96 -13.10 23.85
C GLY A 32 24.92 -12.82 22.35
N LYS A 33 23.85 -13.18 21.62
CA LYS A 33 23.78 -13.05 20.15
C LYS A 33 22.48 -12.46 19.63
N LEU A 34 21.35 -12.77 20.25
CA LEU A 34 20.03 -12.35 19.79
C LEU A 34 19.07 -12.29 20.98
N ASP A 35 18.30 -11.22 21.07
CA ASP A 35 17.21 -11.10 22.03
C ASP A 35 16.15 -10.16 21.45
N VAL A 36 15.12 -10.75 20.86
CA VAL A 36 14.14 -10.02 20.03
C VAL A 36 12.75 -10.60 20.21
N MET A 37 11.76 -9.73 20.37
CA MET A 37 10.36 -10.12 20.57
C MET A 37 9.47 -9.40 19.57
N GLY A 38 8.44 -10.10 19.09
CA GLY A 38 7.47 -9.49 18.19
C GLY A 38 6.55 -10.53 17.58
N ALA A 39 6.19 -10.31 16.32
CA ALA A 39 5.36 -11.21 15.54
C ALA A 39 5.98 -11.52 14.17
N ALA A 40 5.69 -12.72 13.67
CA ALA A 40 6.16 -13.21 12.39
C ALA A 40 5.08 -13.94 11.60
N LEU A 41 5.27 -14.03 10.28
CA LEU A 41 4.43 -14.86 9.43
C LEU A 41 4.73 -16.36 9.64
N PRO A 42 3.74 -17.24 9.43
CA PRO A 42 3.93 -18.68 9.60
C PRO A 42 5.08 -19.22 8.75
N GLY A 43 5.95 -20.01 9.37
CA GLY A 43 7.10 -20.65 8.71
C GLY A 43 8.38 -19.80 8.67
N LEU A 44 8.34 -18.54 9.13
CA LEU A 44 9.53 -17.69 9.20
C LEU A 44 10.21 -17.78 10.59
N PRO A 45 11.49 -18.17 10.69
CA PRO A 45 12.19 -18.33 11.97
C PRO A 45 12.83 -17.02 12.47
N LEU A 46 12.16 -15.88 12.25
CA LEU A 46 12.66 -14.51 12.48
C LEU A 46 11.51 -13.58 12.90
N ILE A 47 11.80 -12.46 13.55
CA ILE A 47 10.76 -11.47 13.89
C ILE A 47 10.54 -10.52 12.71
N ASN A 48 9.31 -10.43 12.21
CA ASN A 48 9.01 -9.51 11.10
C ASN A 48 8.73 -8.09 11.59
N ILE A 49 7.93 -7.97 12.65
CA ILE A 49 7.56 -6.70 13.31
C ILE A 49 7.78 -6.91 14.80
N GLY A 50 8.51 -6.01 15.45
CA GLY A 50 8.88 -6.24 16.84
C GLY A 50 9.81 -5.20 17.42
N PHE A 51 10.53 -5.62 18.45
CA PHE A 51 11.48 -4.79 19.17
C PHE A 51 12.57 -5.65 19.81
N ASN A 52 13.69 -5.00 20.11
CA ASN A 52 14.73 -5.51 20.98
C ASN A 52 15.07 -4.43 22.03
N GLN A 53 16.14 -4.64 22.80
CA GLN A 53 16.55 -3.71 23.86
C GLN A 53 16.96 -2.30 23.37
N HIS A 54 17.17 -2.11 22.06
CA HIS A 54 17.69 -0.87 21.48
C HIS A 54 16.67 -0.11 20.63
N LEU A 55 15.80 -0.82 19.91
CA LEU A 55 14.86 -0.25 18.97
C LEU A 55 13.56 -1.06 18.85
N ALA A 56 12.54 -0.43 18.28
CA ALA A 56 11.30 -1.07 17.86
C ALA A 56 11.04 -0.71 16.39
N TRP A 57 10.48 -1.63 15.61
CA TRP A 57 10.12 -1.40 14.21
C TRP A 57 8.81 -2.08 13.81
N SER A 58 8.22 -1.56 12.74
CA SER A 58 7.05 -2.11 12.09
C SER A 58 7.10 -1.89 10.59
N HIS A 59 6.17 -2.55 9.90
CA HIS A 59 6.01 -2.48 8.46
C HIS A 59 4.59 -2.08 8.06
N THR A 60 4.49 -1.46 6.89
CA THR A 60 3.23 -1.20 6.19
C THR A 60 3.45 -1.46 4.71
N VAL A 61 2.48 -2.03 4.00
CA VAL A 61 2.51 -2.12 2.52
C VAL A 61 2.85 -0.75 1.93
N ASP A 62 3.82 -0.72 1.03
CA ASP A 62 4.22 0.48 0.30
C ASP A 62 3.44 0.64 -1.03
N THR A 63 3.54 1.82 -1.65
CA THR A 63 2.92 2.09 -2.96
C THR A 63 3.86 1.82 -4.13
N SER A 64 5.08 1.38 -3.84
CA SER A 64 6.07 1.08 -4.86
C SER A 64 5.60 -0.10 -5.70
N LYS A 65 6.10 -0.19 -6.93
CA LYS A 65 5.81 -1.30 -7.84
C LYS A 65 6.94 -2.29 -7.73
N HIS A 66 6.66 -3.53 -7.36
CA HIS A 66 7.69 -4.58 -7.23
C HIS A 66 7.81 -5.48 -8.46
N PHE A 67 7.00 -5.19 -9.47
CA PHE A 67 7.04 -5.87 -10.75
C PHE A 67 6.72 -4.89 -11.88
N THR A 68 7.12 -5.25 -13.09
CA THR A 68 6.63 -4.60 -14.31
C THR A 68 6.06 -5.65 -15.24
N LEU A 69 5.02 -5.28 -15.97
CA LEU A 69 4.57 -6.02 -17.14
C LEU A 69 5.42 -5.60 -18.34
N HIS A 70 5.64 -6.53 -19.26
CA HIS A 70 6.26 -6.29 -20.57
C HIS A 70 5.28 -6.71 -21.65
N ARG A 71 4.82 -5.76 -22.46
CA ARG A 71 4.01 -6.06 -23.65
C ARG A 71 4.93 -6.63 -24.73
N LEU A 72 4.75 -7.89 -25.05
CA LEU A 72 5.48 -8.60 -26.09
C LEU A 72 4.76 -8.38 -27.42
N GLN A 73 5.47 -7.85 -28.42
CA GLN A 73 4.97 -7.88 -29.80
C GLN A 73 5.24 -9.27 -30.36
N LEU A 74 4.20 -10.01 -30.75
CA LEU A 74 4.33 -11.37 -31.24
C LEU A 74 4.89 -11.42 -32.66
N ASP A 75 5.54 -12.53 -33.00
CA ASP A 75 5.89 -12.82 -34.39
C ASP A 75 4.60 -13.11 -35.17
N PRO A 76 4.30 -12.38 -36.27
CA PRO A 76 3.10 -12.61 -37.08
C PRO A 76 2.96 -14.05 -37.62
N LYS A 77 4.06 -14.82 -37.62
CA LYS A 77 4.10 -16.21 -38.09
C LYS A 77 3.98 -17.25 -36.97
N ASP A 78 4.17 -16.86 -35.70
CA ASP A 78 4.16 -17.78 -34.56
C ASP A 78 3.84 -17.01 -33.26
N SER A 79 2.63 -17.19 -32.74
CA SER A 79 2.17 -16.52 -31.52
C SER A 79 2.90 -16.98 -30.25
N THR A 80 3.75 -18.01 -30.33
CA THR A 80 4.64 -18.46 -29.24
C THR A 80 6.07 -17.90 -29.36
N ARG A 81 6.25 -16.92 -30.25
CA ARG A 81 7.47 -16.13 -30.42
C ARG A 81 7.13 -14.65 -30.32
N TYR A 82 8.11 -13.85 -29.90
CA TYR A 82 7.98 -12.40 -29.82
C TYR A 82 9.19 -11.72 -30.43
N LEU A 83 9.00 -10.49 -30.89
CA LEU A 83 10.04 -9.65 -31.44
C LEU A 83 10.79 -8.96 -30.31
N LEU A 84 12.12 -9.03 -30.35
CA LEU A 84 13.03 -8.25 -29.52
C LEU A 84 14.07 -7.59 -30.43
N ASP A 85 14.04 -6.27 -30.51
CA ASP A 85 14.86 -5.46 -31.43
C ASP A 85 14.76 -5.96 -32.88
N GLY A 86 13.53 -6.30 -33.31
CA GLY A 86 13.23 -6.83 -34.64
C GLY A 86 13.55 -8.32 -34.84
N LYS A 87 14.17 -9.00 -33.87
CA LYS A 87 14.48 -10.44 -33.96
C LYS A 87 13.38 -11.28 -33.32
N SER A 88 12.94 -12.31 -34.01
CA SER A 88 11.97 -13.28 -33.48
C SER A 88 12.62 -14.24 -32.48
N VAL A 89 12.20 -14.15 -31.23
CA VAL A 89 12.69 -14.94 -30.08
C VAL A 89 11.60 -15.90 -29.61
N ALA A 90 11.95 -17.18 -29.43
CA ALA A 90 11.02 -18.16 -28.87
C ALA A 90 10.72 -17.86 -27.40
N MET A 91 9.47 -18.05 -26.98
CA MET A 91 9.15 -18.20 -25.56
C MET A 91 9.65 -19.56 -25.06
N ASP A 92 10.14 -19.59 -23.83
CA ASP A 92 10.41 -20.82 -23.11
C ASP A 92 9.09 -21.53 -22.79
N LYS A 93 9.07 -22.86 -22.90
CA LYS A 93 7.89 -23.70 -22.63
C LYS A 93 8.23 -24.68 -21.52
N GLN A 94 7.49 -24.63 -20.42
CA GLN A 94 7.58 -25.60 -19.33
C GLN A 94 6.26 -26.34 -19.17
N GLN A 95 6.27 -27.67 -19.30
CA GLN A 95 5.12 -28.48 -18.96
C GLN A 95 5.13 -28.80 -17.47
N VAL A 96 4.05 -28.43 -16.78
CA VAL A 96 3.79 -28.79 -15.38
C VAL A 96 2.60 -29.74 -15.34
N SER A 97 2.66 -30.75 -14.49
CA SER A 97 1.55 -31.70 -14.27
C SER A 97 1.08 -31.61 -12.82
N VAL A 98 -0.22 -31.47 -12.61
CA VAL A 98 -0.84 -31.43 -11.28
C VAL A 98 -1.74 -32.64 -11.12
N GLU A 99 -1.56 -33.40 -10.04
CA GLU A 99 -2.48 -34.48 -9.68
C GLU A 99 -3.76 -33.92 -9.07
N VAL A 100 -4.89 -34.19 -9.72
CA VAL A 100 -6.21 -33.73 -9.29
C VAL A 100 -7.01 -34.93 -8.78
N LYS A 101 -7.42 -34.84 -7.51
CA LYS A 101 -8.32 -35.83 -6.91
C LYS A 101 -9.70 -35.76 -7.56
N GLN A 102 -10.15 -36.89 -8.10
CA GLN A 102 -11.44 -37.04 -8.76
C GLN A 102 -12.55 -37.36 -7.76
N PRO A 103 -13.85 -37.24 -8.13
CA PRO A 103 -14.96 -37.59 -7.26
C PRO A 103 -14.95 -39.03 -6.73
N ASP A 104 -14.37 -39.98 -7.48
CA ASP A 104 -14.21 -41.39 -7.09
C ASP A 104 -13.01 -41.64 -6.16
N GLY A 105 -12.27 -40.59 -5.79
CA GLY A 105 -11.10 -40.66 -4.93
C GLY A 105 -9.78 -40.98 -5.65
N THR A 106 -9.81 -41.28 -6.95
CA THR A 106 -8.59 -41.51 -7.75
C THR A 106 -7.85 -40.19 -8.04
N LEU A 107 -6.56 -40.28 -8.39
CA LEU A 107 -5.76 -39.13 -8.82
C LEU A 107 -5.61 -39.15 -10.34
N LYS A 108 -5.79 -37.98 -10.97
CA LYS A 108 -5.56 -37.79 -12.40
C LYS A 108 -4.57 -36.66 -12.64
N ALA A 109 -3.49 -36.96 -13.37
CA ALA A 109 -2.54 -35.96 -13.82
C ALA A 109 -3.17 -35.01 -14.85
N VAL A 110 -3.09 -33.71 -14.62
CA VAL A 110 -3.55 -32.64 -15.52
C VAL A 110 -2.34 -31.82 -15.97
N PRO A 111 -1.87 -31.98 -17.21
CA PRO A 111 -0.75 -31.21 -17.73
C PRO A 111 -1.18 -29.79 -18.14
N ARG A 112 -0.28 -28.82 -17.93
CA ARG A 112 -0.40 -27.42 -18.35
C ARG A 112 0.95 -26.95 -18.90
N ILE A 113 0.94 -26.20 -19.98
CA ILE A 113 2.13 -25.54 -20.51
C ILE A 113 2.17 -24.11 -19.97
N ILE A 114 3.28 -23.75 -19.34
CA ILE A 114 3.59 -22.40 -18.90
C ILE A 114 4.60 -21.82 -19.88
N TYR A 115 4.25 -20.68 -20.48
CA TYR A 115 5.12 -19.93 -21.36
C TYR A 115 5.84 -18.85 -20.58
N SER A 116 7.12 -18.64 -20.88
CA SER A 116 7.91 -17.53 -20.32
C SER A 116 8.67 -16.79 -21.41
N SER A 117 8.74 -15.47 -21.28
CA SER A 117 9.68 -14.65 -22.05
C SER A 117 10.98 -14.49 -21.26
N LYS A 118 11.95 -13.75 -21.83
CA LYS A 118 13.17 -13.37 -21.09
C LYS A 118 12.89 -12.55 -19.82
N PHE A 119 11.70 -11.95 -19.71
CA PHE A 119 11.30 -11.12 -18.58
C PHE A 119 10.65 -11.93 -17.46
N GLY A 120 10.00 -13.05 -17.77
CA GLY A 120 9.28 -13.89 -16.80
C GLY A 120 8.10 -14.63 -17.42
N PRO A 121 7.18 -15.20 -16.60
CA PRO A 121 6.01 -15.91 -17.10
C PRO A 121 5.12 -14.99 -17.95
N VAL A 122 4.48 -15.57 -18.96
CA VAL A 122 3.40 -14.93 -19.71
C VAL A 122 2.14 -14.98 -18.85
N VAL A 123 1.47 -13.84 -18.71
CA VAL A 123 0.26 -13.66 -17.90
C VAL A 123 -0.88 -13.17 -18.78
N GLN A 124 -2.10 -13.59 -18.44
CA GLN A 124 -3.31 -13.17 -19.14
C GLN A 124 -4.34 -12.63 -18.15
N TRP A 125 -4.92 -11.48 -18.50
CA TRP A 125 -6.14 -10.97 -17.86
C TRP A 125 -7.16 -10.75 -18.98
N PRO A 126 -8.15 -11.65 -19.15
CA PRO A 126 -9.12 -11.55 -20.22
C PRO A 126 -9.77 -10.17 -20.32
N GLY A 127 -9.71 -9.55 -21.50
CA GLY A 127 -10.26 -8.22 -21.78
C GLY A 127 -9.39 -7.04 -21.32
N LYS A 128 -8.20 -7.29 -20.74
CA LYS A 128 -7.27 -6.23 -20.28
C LYS A 128 -5.82 -6.49 -20.71
N LEU A 129 -5.34 -7.72 -20.58
CA LEU A 129 -4.00 -8.19 -20.94
C LEU A 129 -4.14 -9.49 -21.74
N ASP A 130 -4.76 -9.41 -22.91
CA ASP A 130 -5.02 -10.57 -23.74
C ASP A 130 -3.74 -11.09 -24.43
N TRP A 131 -3.70 -12.40 -24.65
CA TRP A 131 -2.78 -13.01 -25.59
C TRP A 131 -3.55 -13.23 -26.89
N ASP A 132 -3.31 -12.38 -27.88
CA ASP A 132 -3.94 -12.42 -29.21
C ASP A 132 -2.90 -12.71 -30.30
N GLU A 133 -3.20 -12.38 -31.57
CA GLU A 133 -2.28 -12.59 -32.69
C GLU A 133 -1.13 -11.57 -32.74
N LYS A 134 -1.22 -10.46 -32.00
CA LYS A 134 -0.30 -9.32 -32.06
C LYS A 134 0.49 -9.15 -30.79
N PHE A 135 -0.12 -9.40 -29.64
CA PHE A 135 0.45 -9.10 -28.34
C PHE A 135 0.24 -10.23 -27.34
N ALA A 136 1.21 -10.35 -26.44
CA ALA A 136 1.09 -11.07 -25.18
C ALA A 136 1.75 -10.23 -24.07
N PHE A 137 1.57 -10.61 -22.81
CA PHE A 137 2.12 -9.87 -21.68
C PHE A 137 2.94 -10.79 -20.79
N SER A 138 4.13 -10.35 -20.41
CA SER A 138 5.00 -11.07 -19.48
C SER A 138 5.18 -10.27 -18.21
N LEU A 139 5.18 -10.93 -17.05
CA LEU A 139 5.37 -10.29 -15.76
C LEU A 139 6.78 -10.56 -15.24
N ARG A 140 7.51 -9.49 -14.91
CA ARG A 140 8.82 -9.58 -14.26
C ARG A 140 8.71 -9.09 -12.83
N ASP A 141 8.77 -10.02 -11.88
CA ASP A 141 8.79 -9.73 -10.44
C ASP A 141 10.24 -9.53 -9.96
N ALA A 142 10.53 -8.40 -9.33
CA ALA A 142 11.86 -8.07 -8.83
C ALA A 142 12.25 -8.93 -7.62
N ASN A 143 11.28 -9.44 -6.85
CA ASN A 143 11.48 -10.29 -5.70
C ASN A 143 11.74 -11.76 -6.06
N LEU A 144 11.47 -12.19 -7.30
CA LEU A 144 11.78 -13.57 -7.72
C LEU A 144 13.28 -13.90 -7.59
N LYS A 145 14.15 -12.87 -7.68
CA LYS A 145 15.61 -12.99 -7.47
C LYS A 145 16.08 -12.42 -6.12
N ASN A 146 15.15 -12.10 -5.21
CA ASN A 146 15.46 -11.61 -3.88
C ASN A 146 15.67 -12.78 -2.91
N ASP A 147 16.88 -13.34 -2.93
CA ASP A 147 17.35 -14.37 -2.00
C ASP A 147 17.80 -13.83 -0.64
N ARG A 148 17.75 -12.50 -0.45
CA ARG A 148 18.26 -11.79 0.73
C ARG A 148 17.21 -11.56 1.81
N VAL A 149 15.96 -11.95 1.53
CA VAL A 149 14.80 -11.62 2.36
C VAL A 149 14.94 -12.08 3.81
N LEU A 150 15.37 -13.33 4.06
CA LEU A 150 15.59 -13.82 5.43
C LEU A 150 16.82 -13.20 6.09
N GLN A 151 17.89 -12.99 5.30
CA GLN A 151 19.10 -12.32 5.78
C GLN A 151 18.80 -10.89 6.26
N GLN A 152 17.89 -10.19 5.56
CA GLN A 152 17.46 -8.84 5.89
C GLN A 152 16.81 -8.77 7.27
N TRP A 153 15.78 -9.60 7.52
CA TRP A 153 15.11 -9.62 8.82
C TRP A 153 16.04 -10.11 9.94
N TYR A 154 16.91 -11.08 9.69
CA TYR A 154 17.89 -11.49 10.68
C TYR A 154 18.87 -10.37 11.07
N ALA A 155 19.28 -9.54 10.10
CA ALA A 155 20.13 -8.38 10.37
C ALA A 155 19.40 -7.29 11.16
N MET A 156 18.11 -7.08 10.88
CA MET A 156 17.24 -6.15 11.62
C MET A 156 17.02 -6.60 13.06
N ASP A 157 16.70 -7.89 13.27
CA ASP A 157 16.50 -8.50 14.58
C ASP A 157 17.71 -8.32 15.52
N LYS A 158 18.91 -8.35 14.94
CA LYS A 158 20.20 -8.21 15.66
C LYS A 158 20.70 -6.77 15.80
N ALA A 159 20.04 -5.80 15.19
CA ALA A 159 20.55 -4.44 15.18
C ALA A 159 20.62 -3.87 16.61
N ASP A 160 21.77 -3.28 16.97
CA ASP A 160 22.05 -2.73 18.29
C ASP A 160 21.78 -1.21 18.40
N SER A 161 21.37 -0.62 17.28
CA SER A 161 21.12 0.80 17.14
C SER A 161 20.26 1.07 15.90
N LEU A 162 19.55 2.19 15.90
CA LEU A 162 18.77 2.61 14.73
C LEU A 162 19.64 2.80 13.49
N LYS A 163 20.90 3.24 13.69
CA LYS A 163 21.89 3.37 12.62
C LYS A 163 22.29 2.02 12.04
N ALA A 164 22.66 1.04 12.87
CA ALA A 164 22.98 -0.31 12.41
C ALA A 164 21.78 -0.97 11.70
N PHE A 165 20.57 -0.72 12.19
CA PHE A 165 19.32 -1.16 11.55
C PHE A 165 19.18 -0.55 10.15
N GLN A 166 19.26 0.77 10.03
CA GLN A 166 19.20 1.49 8.75
C GLN A 166 20.29 1.03 7.77
N ASP A 167 21.54 0.90 8.24
CA ASP A 167 22.67 0.45 7.43
C ASP A 167 22.48 -0.97 6.90
N SER A 168 21.85 -1.85 7.69
CA SER A 168 21.52 -3.20 7.26
C SER A 168 20.53 -3.19 6.09
N VAL A 169 19.51 -2.32 6.12
CA VAL A 169 18.51 -2.18 5.07
C VAL A 169 19.14 -1.59 3.81
N HIS A 170 20.01 -0.58 3.95
CA HIS A 170 20.74 -0.01 2.82
C HIS A 170 21.62 -1.03 2.10
N ARG A 171 22.35 -1.84 2.87
CA ARG A 171 23.34 -2.79 2.33
C ARG A 171 22.70 -4.04 1.73
N ILE A 172 21.69 -4.59 2.39
CA ILE A 172 21.10 -5.88 2.00
C ILE A 172 20.00 -5.67 0.94
N GLN A 173 19.20 -4.60 1.04
CA GLN A 173 18.03 -4.35 0.17
C GLN A 173 17.17 -5.62 -0.02
N GLY A 174 16.85 -6.29 1.08
CA GLY A 174 16.09 -7.55 1.07
C GLY A 174 14.60 -7.38 1.37
N ILE A 175 14.15 -6.17 1.74
CA ILE A 175 12.75 -5.91 2.07
C ILE A 175 11.88 -5.98 0.80
N PRO A 176 10.90 -6.89 0.71
CA PRO A 176 10.23 -7.15 -0.57
C PRO A 176 9.28 -6.06 -1.04
N TRP A 177 8.35 -5.60 -0.18
CA TRP A 177 7.19 -4.79 -0.60
C TRP A 177 6.56 -3.93 0.52
N VAL A 178 7.34 -3.64 1.56
CA VAL A 178 6.86 -2.87 2.71
C VAL A 178 7.79 -1.71 3.02
N ASN A 179 7.18 -0.61 3.48
CA ASN A 179 7.90 0.41 4.22
C ASN A 179 8.37 -0.15 5.56
N THR A 180 9.36 0.52 6.15
CA THR A 180 9.84 0.26 7.49
C THR A 180 9.79 1.54 8.31
N LEU A 181 9.16 1.46 9.48
CA LEU A 181 9.15 2.52 10.47
C LEU A 181 9.85 1.99 11.72
N ALA A 182 10.76 2.77 12.29
CA ALA A 182 11.50 2.36 13.47
C ALA A 182 11.76 3.54 14.41
N VAL A 183 11.89 3.25 15.70
CA VAL A 183 12.28 4.23 16.72
C VAL A 183 13.32 3.63 17.65
N ASP A 184 14.08 4.49 18.32
CA ASP A 184 15.04 4.05 19.33
C ASP A 184 14.86 4.74 20.70
N ALA A 185 15.61 4.24 21.68
CA ALA A 185 15.59 4.80 23.03
C ALA A 185 16.08 6.26 23.11
N LYS A 186 16.73 6.80 22.07
CA LYS A 186 17.22 8.18 22.00
C LYS A 186 16.18 9.16 21.46
N GLY A 187 14.99 8.68 21.08
CA GLY A 187 13.93 9.54 20.55
C GLY A 187 14.03 9.81 19.06
N GLN A 188 14.82 9.02 18.33
CA GLN A 188 14.86 9.09 16.87
C GLN A 188 13.70 8.29 16.27
N ALA A 189 13.11 8.80 15.20
CA ALA A 189 12.04 8.16 14.44
C ALA A 189 12.44 8.09 12.96
N LEU A 190 12.47 6.88 12.40
CA LEU A 190 12.95 6.57 11.07
C LEU A 190 11.80 6.03 10.22
N TYR A 191 11.69 6.52 9.00
CA TYR A 191 10.90 5.95 7.92
C TYR A 191 11.83 5.57 6.76
N MET A 192 11.58 4.41 6.15
CA MET A 192 12.26 3.94 4.95
C MET A 192 11.26 3.27 4.01
N ASN A 193 11.11 3.81 2.80
CA ASN A 193 10.60 3.07 1.64
C ASN A 193 11.78 2.51 0.85
N ILE A 194 12.58 1.65 1.51
CA ILE A 194 13.72 0.98 0.88
C ILE A 194 13.32 -0.49 0.69
N SER A 195 12.72 -0.76 -0.46
CA SER A 195 12.26 -2.10 -0.84
C SER A 195 12.82 -2.50 -2.21
N VAL A 196 12.53 -3.73 -2.63
CA VAL A 196 12.98 -4.26 -3.93
C VAL A 196 12.08 -3.69 -5.03
N VAL A 197 12.55 -2.62 -5.68
CA VAL A 197 11.80 -1.89 -6.72
C VAL A 197 12.56 -1.93 -8.06
N PRO A 198 11.94 -2.31 -9.19
CA PRO A 198 12.52 -2.23 -10.53
C PRO A 198 13.10 -0.86 -10.86
N ASN A 199 14.32 -0.80 -11.37
CA ASN A 199 15.02 0.43 -11.74
C ASN A 199 14.51 0.96 -13.09
N VAL A 200 13.39 1.68 -13.04
CA VAL A 200 12.78 2.37 -14.17
C VAL A 200 12.45 3.78 -13.73
N ASP A 201 13.21 4.76 -14.24
CA ASP A 201 13.00 6.18 -13.92
C ASP A 201 11.88 6.79 -14.77
N ALA A 202 11.53 8.04 -14.46
CA ALA A 202 10.46 8.74 -15.16
C ALA A 202 10.75 8.90 -16.67
N VAL A 203 12.03 9.09 -17.04
CA VAL A 203 12.46 9.26 -18.44
C VAL A 203 12.26 7.95 -19.21
N LYS A 204 12.69 6.82 -18.64
CA LYS A 204 12.48 5.50 -19.22
C LYS A 204 11.01 5.16 -19.27
N LEU A 205 10.25 5.42 -18.20
CA LEU A 205 8.82 5.17 -18.16
C LEU A 205 8.09 5.92 -19.29
N ALA A 206 8.39 7.20 -19.50
CA ALA A 206 7.82 7.99 -20.59
C ALA A 206 8.20 7.48 -21.99
N LYS A 207 9.41 6.92 -22.15
CA LYS A 207 9.90 6.37 -23.42
C LYS A 207 9.38 4.96 -23.73
N CYS A 208 9.11 4.19 -22.68
CA CYS A 208 8.92 2.74 -22.76
C CYS A 208 7.54 2.27 -22.31
N SER A 209 6.67 3.16 -21.84
CA SER A 209 5.29 2.84 -21.46
C SER A 209 4.31 3.75 -22.19
N ASP A 210 3.10 3.24 -22.41
CA ASP A 210 2.02 4.05 -22.95
C ASP A 210 1.41 4.90 -21.83
N PRO A 211 1.49 6.24 -21.91
CA PRO A 211 0.99 7.10 -20.83
C PRO A 211 -0.52 6.93 -20.57
N ARG A 212 -1.28 6.40 -21.54
CA ARG A 212 -2.73 6.14 -21.39
C ARG A 212 -3.04 4.99 -20.44
N ILE A 213 -2.09 4.06 -20.23
CA ILE A 213 -2.23 2.96 -19.26
C ILE A 213 -2.11 3.49 -17.82
N GLY A 214 -1.45 4.64 -17.65
CA GLY A 214 -1.18 5.23 -16.34
C GLY A 214 -0.16 4.44 -15.54
N THR A 215 -0.08 4.73 -14.24
CA THR A 215 0.92 4.16 -13.33
C THR A 215 0.34 3.12 -12.37
N GLU A 216 -0.94 2.79 -12.51
CA GLU A 216 -1.58 1.74 -11.68
C GLU A 216 -0.92 0.38 -11.96
N LEU A 217 -0.74 0.07 -13.26
CA LEU A 217 0.01 -1.07 -13.77
C LEU A 217 1.13 -0.58 -14.68
N ILE A 218 2.38 -0.89 -14.34
CA ILE A 218 3.53 -0.50 -15.15
C ILE A 218 3.68 -1.50 -16.31
N VAL A 219 3.36 -1.07 -17.52
CA VAL A 219 3.49 -1.88 -18.74
C VAL A 219 4.59 -1.28 -19.62
N LEU A 220 5.73 -1.96 -19.69
CA LEU A 220 6.87 -1.58 -20.53
C LEU A 220 6.79 -2.25 -21.90
N ASP A 221 7.37 -1.63 -22.91
CA ASP A 221 7.54 -2.21 -24.24
C ASP A 221 8.58 -3.34 -24.18
N GLY A 222 8.11 -4.58 -24.25
CA GLY A 222 8.96 -5.78 -24.21
C GLY A 222 9.69 -6.06 -25.54
N SER A 223 9.36 -5.32 -26.61
CA SER A 223 10.00 -5.50 -27.92
C SER A 223 11.31 -4.75 -28.09
N ARG A 224 11.65 -3.87 -27.14
CA ARG A 224 12.82 -2.98 -27.20
C ARG A 224 13.74 -3.24 -26.02
N SER A 225 14.99 -3.64 -26.27
CA SER A 225 15.95 -3.96 -25.19
C SER A 225 16.30 -2.75 -24.32
N GLU A 226 16.28 -1.54 -24.87
CA GLU A 226 16.45 -0.28 -24.13
C GLU A 226 15.38 -0.04 -23.05
N CYS A 227 14.24 -0.71 -23.13
CA CYS A 227 13.15 -0.65 -22.17
C CYS A 227 13.28 -1.68 -21.03
N ASN A 228 14.39 -2.41 -20.99
CA ASN A 228 14.74 -3.25 -19.85
C ASN A 228 15.09 -2.40 -18.62
N TRP A 229 15.00 -3.00 -17.42
CA TRP A 229 15.38 -2.34 -16.17
C TRP A 229 16.85 -1.95 -16.18
N ASP A 230 17.16 -0.76 -15.68
CA ASP A 230 18.54 -0.29 -15.60
C ASP A 230 19.32 -1.01 -14.52
N VAL A 231 20.59 -1.31 -14.79
CA VAL A 231 21.48 -1.92 -13.82
C VAL A 231 22.34 -0.82 -13.20
N SER A 232 22.27 -0.69 -11.88
CA SER A 232 23.18 0.17 -11.11
C SER A 232 24.18 -0.69 -10.35
N PRO A 233 25.49 -0.36 -10.38
CA PRO A 233 26.48 -1.04 -9.55
C PRO A 233 26.29 -0.76 -8.05
N GLU A 234 25.52 0.26 -7.68
CA GLU A 234 25.20 0.61 -6.29
C GLU A 234 24.02 -0.20 -5.72
N ALA A 235 23.33 -0.99 -6.54
CA ALA A 235 22.20 -1.80 -6.12
C ALA A 235 22.65 -3.21 -5.71
N ALA A 236 22.07 -3.75 -4.64
CA ALA A 236 22.38 -5.11 -4.18
C ALA A 236 21.92 -6.22 -5.15
N GLN A 237 21.06 -5.88 -6.12
CA GLN A 237 20.56 -6.80 -7.15
C GLN A 237 20.51 -6.09 -8.50
N ALA A 238 20.91 -6.77 -9.57
CA ALA A 238 20.81 -6.20 -10.92
C ALA A 238 19.35 -5.89 -11.29
N GLY A 239 19.12 -4.66 -11.76
CA GLY A 239 17.80 -4.21 -12.23
C GLY A 239 16.91 -3.58 -11.17
N ILE A 240 17.37 -3.38 -9.93
CA ILE A 240 16.61 -2.68 -8.89
C ILE A 240 17.20 -1.30 -8.57
N TYR A 241 16.41 -0.41 -7.99
CA TYR A 241 16.90 0.88 -7.51
C TYR A 241 17.94 0.69 -6.39
N PRO A 242 19.07 1.43 -6.43
CA PRO A 242 19.97 1.48 -5.27
C PRO A 242 19.26 2.16 -4.10
N SER A 243 19.60 1.76 -2.88
CA SER A 243 18.93 2.24 -1.66
C SER A 243 19.08 3.76 -1.45
N SER A 244 20.15 4.37 -1.99
CA SER A 244 20.40 5.82 -1.98
C SER A 244 19.36 6.65 -2.75
N ARG A 245 18.64 6.03 -3.70
CA ARG A 245 17.64 6.68 -4.56
C ARG A 245 16.20 6.36 -4.16
N GLN A 246 16.01 5.81 -2.96
CA GLN A 246 14.70 5.47 -2.42
C GLN A 246 14.35 6.35 -1.19
N PRO A 247 13.05 6.63 -0.94
CA PRO A 247 12.63 7.54 0.11
C PRO A 247 13.01 7.06 1.50
N GLN A 248 13.51 7.98 2.32
CA GLN A 248 13.77 7.76 3.73
C GLN A 248 13.72 9.09 4.48
N LEU A 249 13.37 9.06 5.75
CA LEU A 249 13.28 10.25 6.58
C LEU A 249 13.58 9.92 8.04
N LEU A 250 14.49 10.69 8.64
CA LEU A 250 14.85 10.61 10.05
C LEU A 250 14.39 11.89 10.76
N ARG A 251 13.69 11.73 11.88
CA ARG A 251 13.00 12.80 12.61
C ARG A 251 13.11 12.61 14.13
N THR A 252 12.79 13.66 14.88
CA THR A 252 12.69 13.64 16.36
C THR A 252 11.31 14.10 16.87
N ASP A 253 10.46 14.58 15.96
CA ASP A 253 9.03 14.79 16.15
C ASP A 253 8.28 13.47 15.89
N PHE A 254 7.90 13.18 14.65
CA PHE A 254 7.25 11.92 14.27
C PHE A 254 7.53 11.54 12.82
N VAL A 255 7.28 10.26 12.52
CA VAL A 255 6.98 9.77 11.18
C VAL A 255 5.72 8.92 11.27
N GLN A 256 4.87 8.95 10.24
CA GLN A 256 3.66 8.12 10.17
C GLN A 256 3.51 7.49 8.79
N HIS A 257 2.80 6.37 8.70
CA HIS A 257 2.44 5.80 7.41
C HIS A 257 1.18 4.95 7.49
N SER A 258 0.26 5.12 6.53
CA SER A 258 -1.00 4.37 6.43
C SER A 258 -1.31 3.89 5.00
N ASN A 259 -0.29 3.37 4.32
CA ASN A 259 -0.34 2.78 2.95
C ASN A 259 -0.48 3.78 1.79
N ASP A 260 -0.34 5.08 2.08
CA ASP A 260 -0.12 6.10 1.05
C ASP A 260 1.34 6.07 0.55
N SER A 261 1.72 7.03 -0.30
CA SER A 261 3.11 7.16 -0.73
C SER A 261 4.00 7.78 0.37
N ALA A 262 5.30 7.87 0.12
CA ALA A 262 6.24 8.48 1.05
C ALA A 262 6.00 10.00 1.27
N TRP A 263 5.16 10.62 0.43
CA TRP A 263 5.02 12.07 0.33
C TRP A 263 4.74 12.78 1.65
N MET A 264 3.80 12.26 2.44
CA MET A 264 3.29 12.91 3.65
C MET A 264 3.59 12.12 4.93
N VAL A 265 4.70 11.37 4.94
CA VAL A 265 5.20 10.68 6.15
C VAL A 265 5.38 11.66 7.31
N ASN A 266 5.84 12.88 7.01
CA ASN A 266 5.77 14.03 7.91
C ASN A 266 5.59 15.31 7.05
N PRO A 267 4.47 16.06 7.21
CA PRO A 267 4.20 17.26 6.42
C PRO A 267 5.24 18.39 6.59
N ALA A 268 6.01 18.40 7.68
CA ALA A 268 7.11 19.35 7.89
C ALA A 268 8.39 18.98 7.12
N ALA A 269 8.46 17.82 6.47
CA ALA A 269 9.48 17.48 5.49
C ALA A 269 8.91 16.51 4.42
N PRO A 270 8.10 17.02 3.48
CA PRO A 270 7.53 16.20 2.43
C PRO A 270 8.61 15.56 1.55
N LEU A 271 8.46 14.26 1.24
CA LEU A 271 9.36 13.51 0.36
C LEU A 271 8.83 13.55 -1.07
N LYS A 272 9.55 14.22 -1.98
CA LYS A 272 9.12 14.49 -3.36
C LYS A 272 10.16 14.05 -4.38
N ASP A 273 9.81 14.13 -5.66
CA ASP A 273 10.73 13.96 -6.80
C ASP A 273 11.34 12.54 -6.93
N PHE A 274 10.61 11.53 -6.47
CA PHE A 274 10.96 10.12 -6.69
C PHE A 274 10.37 9.59 -8.01
N SER A 275 10.89 8.45 -8.49
CA SER A 275 10.24 7.76 -9.62
C SER A 275 8.78 7.46 -9.31
N PRO A 276 7.85 7.58 -10.28
CA PRO A 276 6.46 7.17 -10.12
C PRO A 276 6.27 5.70 -9.74
N LEU A 277 7.30 4.86 -9.95
CA LEU A 277 7.34 3.47 -9.49
C LEU A 277 7.62 3.32 -7.99
N ILE A 278 8.16 4.34 -7.33
CA ILE A 278 8.52 4.29 -5.92
C ILE A 278 7.52 5.09 -5.08
N SER A 279 7.34 6.37 -5.40
CA SER A 279 6.49 7.27 -4.61
C SER A 279 5.99 8.42 -5.47
N GLN A 280 4.67 8.59 -5.50
CA GLN A 280 4.02 9.71 -6.19
C GLN A 280 3.61 10.78 -5.17
N ASP A 281 3.86 12.04 -5.49
CA ASP A 281 3.38 13.19 -4.74
C ASP A 281 2.16 13.83 -5.42
N GLY A 282 1.52 14.79 -4.74
CA GLY A 282 0.38 15.51 -5.28
C GLY A 282 -0.87 14.65 -5.50
N GLN A 283 -0.96 13.48 -4.86
CA GLN A 283 -2.12 12.60 -4.89
C GLN A 283 -2.92 12.68 -3.58
N PRO A 284 -4.26 12.51 -3.61
CA PRO A 284 -5.06 12.47 -2.38
C PRO A 284 -4.58 11.39 -1.41
N LEU A 285 -4.50 11.74 -0.13
CA LEU A 285 -4.19 10.78 0.93
C LEU A 285 -5.43 9.97 1.30
N GLY A 286 -5.20 8.70 1.66
CA GLY A 286 -6.18 7.84 2.29
C GLY A 286 -6.67 8.40 3.62
N GLN A 287 -7.91 8.05 3.99
CA GLN A 287 -8.54 8.60 5.20
C GLN A 287 -7.80 8.25 6.50
N ARG A 288 -7.07 7.11 6.53
CA ARG A 288 -6.26 6.71 7.69
C ARG A 288 -5.01 7.59 7.87
N ALA A 289 -4.30 7.96 6.80
CA ALA A 289 -3.19 8.89 6.90
C ALA A 289 -3.67 10.29 7.29
N ARG A 290 -4.78 10.76 6.72
CA ARG A 290 -5.38 12.05 7.08
C ARG A 290 -5.77 12.10 8.57
N PHE A 291 -6.41 11.04 9.07
CA PHE A 291 -6.68 10.86 10.49
C PHE A 291 -5.41 10.91 11.34
N ALA A 292 -4.39 10.14 10.98
CA ALA A 292 -3.14 10.09 11.72
C ALA A 292 -2.44 11.46 11.78
N LEU A 293 -2.39 12.17 10.65
CA LEU A 293 -1.80 13.52 10.57
C LEU A 293 -2.58 14.55 11.38
N ASP A 294 -3.91 14.53 11.31
CA ASP A 294 -4.78 15.41 12.09
C ASP A 294 -4.60 15.18 13.61
N ARG A 295 -4.59 13.92 14.04
CA ARG A 295 -4.41 13.53 15.44
C ARG A 295 -3.00 13.85 15.93
N LEU A 296 -1.95 13.53 15.17
CA LEU A 296 -0.57 13.84 15.56
C LEU A 296 -0.33 15.36 15.65
N SER A 297 -0.87 16.15 14.71
CA SER A 297 -0.82 17.62 14.76
C SER A 297 -1.54 18.17 16.00
N SER A 298 -2.71 17.62 16.33
CA SER A 298 -3.47 18.00 17.52
C SER A 298 -2.74 17.64 18.81
N LEU A 299 -2.15 16.45 18.88
CA LEU A 299 -1.38 15.96 20.02
C LEU A 299 -0.10 16.79 20.23
N GLU A 300 0.62 17.12 19.16
CA GLU A 300 1.80 17.98 19.22
C GLU A 300 1.47 19.38 19.79
N LYS A 301 0.33 19.95 19.40
CA LYS A 301 -0.16 21.23 19.94
C LYS A 301 -0.59 21.12 21.41
N ALA A 302 -1.19 20.00 21.80
CA ALA A 302 -1.62 19.75 23.17
C ALA A 302 -0.46 19.51 24.15
N GLY A 303 0.73 19.17 23.64
CA GLY A 303 1.96 19.06 24.42
C GLY A 303 2.69 17.75 24.16
N LYS A 304 3.15 17.09 25.23
CA LYS A 304 3.90 15.85 25.09
C LYS A 304 2.97 14.65 24.90
N VAL A 305 3.34 13.75 24.00
CA VAL A 305 2.55 12.57 23.62
C VAL A 305 2.88 11.37 24.49
N SER A 306 1.86 10.75 25.08
CA SER A 306 1.97 9.53 25.89
C SER A 306 1.63 8.27 25.10
N VAL A 307 1.91 7.09 25.68
CA VAL A 307 1.56 5.80 25.07
C VAL A 307 0.04 5.66 24.94
N GLU A 308 -0.71 6.14 25.94
CA GLU A 308 -2.16 6.13 25.97
C GLU A 308 -2.74 6.96 24.82
N ASN A 309 -2.10 8.10 24.46
CA ASN A 309 -2.51 8.87 23.29
C ASN A 309 -2.38 8.04 21.99
N LEU A 310 -1.28 7.31 21.82
CA LEU A 310 -1.10 6.46 20.63
C LEU A 310 -2.06 5.26 20.64
N GLN A 311 -2.36 4.68 21.80
CA GLN A 311 -3.35 3.60 21.92
C GLN A 311 -4.76 4.11 21.56
N ALA A 312 -5.14 5.29 22.04
CA ALA A 312 -6.43 5.92 21.73
C ALA A 312 -6.62 6.14 20.23
N MET A 313 -5.56 6.49 19.48
CA MET A 313 -5.62 6.61 18.02
C MET A 313 -6.09 5.32 17.31
N VAL A 314 -5.93 4.15 17.93
CA VAL A 314 -6.46 2.87 17.40
C VAL A 314 -7.78 2.51 18.06
N MET A 315 -7.85 2.61 19.38
CA MET A 315 -8.95 2.04 20.17
C MET A 315 -10.18 2.94 20.26
N ASP A 316 -10.08 4.22 19.90
CA ASP A 316 -11.23 5.15 19.92
C ASP A 316 -12.22 4.89 18.77
N ASN A 317 -11.88 3.98 17.84
CA ASN A 317 -12.70 3.53 16.71
C ASN A 317 -13.38 4.67 15.93
N GLU A 318 -12.73 5.82 15.85
CA GLU A 318 -13.28 6.99 15.18
C GLU A 318 -13.40 6.77 13.67
N VAL A 319 -14.58 7.01 13.12
CA VAL A 319 -14.78 7.05 11.68
C VAL A 319 -14.42 8.46 11.19
N TYR A 320 -13.12 8.73 10.99
CA TYR A 320 -12.61 10.06 10.61
C TYR A 320 -13.34 10.68 9.40
N HIS A 321 -13.76 9.86 8.44
CA HIS A 321 -14.52 10.31 7.28
C HIS A 321 -15.87 10.93 7.66
N ALA A 322 -16.49 10.50 8.76
CA ALA A 322 -17.75 11.05 9.25
C ALA A 322 -17.61 12.53 9.61
N GLY A 323 -16.49 12.93 10.22
CA GLY A 323 -16.20 14.34 10.50
C GLY A 323 -16.18 15.23 9.25
N GLN A 324 -15.93 14.66 8.06
CA GLN A 324 -15.85 15.41 6.80
C GLN A 324 -17.19 15.48 6.04
N VAL A 325 -18.10 14.53 6.24
CA VAL A 325 -19.30 14.39 5.38
C VAL A 325 -20.61 14.27 6.15
N LEU A 326 -20.61 13.77 7.39
CA LEU A 326 -21.83 13.65 8.20
C LEU A 326 -22.55 14.98 8.40
N PRO A 327 -21.88 16.14 8.61
CA PRO A 327 -22.57 17.42 8.69
C PRO A 327 -23.45 17.73 7.47
N ASP A 328 -22.98 17.40 6.27
CA ASP A 328 -23.72 17.61 5.03
C ASP A 328 -24.84 16.59 4.84
N LEU A 329 -24.63 15.34 5.27
CA LEU A 329 -25.70 14.34 5.31
C LEU A 329 -26.85 14.78 6.23
N LEU A 330 -26.53 15.31 7.41
CA LEU A 330 -27.53 15.81 8.36
C LEU A 330 -28.22 17.07 7.84
N LYS A 331 -27.49 17.95 7.14
CA LYS A 331 -28.08 19.11 6.44
C LYS A 331 -29.05 18.66 5.35
N PHE A 332 -28.69 17.64 4.57
CA PHE A 332 -29.58 17.04 3.58
C PHE A 332 -30.83 16.42 4.22
N CYS A 333 -30.68 15.68 5.31
CA CYS A 333 -31.79 15.12 6.09
C CYS A 333 -32.76 16.18 6.65
N ALA A 334 -32.29 17.41 6.90
CA ALA A 334 -33.11 18.51 7.39
C ALA A 334 -33.76 19.33 6.25
N SER A 335 -33.48 19.01 4.98
CA SER A 335 -34.06 19.70 3.82
C SER A 335 -35.46 19.17 3.47
N GLU A 336 -36.13 19.80 2.50
CA GLU A 336 -37.42 19.31 2.01
C GLU A 336 -37.22 17.98 1.24
N LEU A 337 -37.53 16.87 1.90
CA LEU A 337 -37.38 15.53 1.35
C LEU A 337 -38.55 15.08 0.46
N GLY A 338 -39.64 15.86 0.38
CA GLY A 338 -40.81 15.53 -0.44
C GLY A 338 -41.38 14.14 -0.11
N ASP A 339 -41.79 13.40 -1.14
CA ASP A 339 -42.43 12.08 -1.01
C ASP A 339 -41.55 11.03 -0.31
N ASP A 340 -40.22 11.20 -0.32
CA ASP A 340 -39.28 10.28 0.33
C ASP A 340 -39.14 10.51 1.84
N ALA A 341 -39.71 11.59 2.39
CA ALA A 341 -39.50 11.99 3.78
C ALA A 341 -39.81 10.87 4.78
N ALA A 342 -40.93 10.16 4.59
CA ALA A 342 -41.33 9.05 5.46
C ALA A 342 -40.35 7.86 5.38
N ARG A 343 -39.81 7.58 4.18
CA ARG A 343 -38.86 6.47 3.96
C ARG A 343 -37.46 6.78 4.49
N LEU A 344 -37.04 8.05 4.40
CA LEU A 344 -35.71 8.49 4.85
C LEU A 344 -35.66 8.83 6.33
N ALA A 345 -36.80 9.07 7.00
CA ALA A 345 -36.85 9.45 8.40
C ALA A 345 -36.10 8.50 9.37
N PRO A 346 -36.21 7.15 9.27
CA PRO A 346 -35.47 6.25 10.16
C PRO A 346 -33.95 6.36 9.98
N LEU A 347 -33.49 6.44 8.72
CA LEU A 347 -32.08 6.60 8.38
C LEU A 347 -31.54 7.93 8.90
N CYS A 348 -32.25 9.03 8.65
CA CYS A 348 -31.84 10.36 9.12
C CYS A 348 -31.80 10.45 10.64
N THR A 349 -32.75 9.80 11.33
CA THR A 349 -32.76 9.70 12.80
C THR A 349 -31.55 8.91 13.30
N ALA A 350 -31.24 7.77 12.66
CA ALA A 350 -30.10 6.94 13.02
C ALA A 350 -28.76 7.64 12.77
N LEU A 351 -28.60 8.36 11.66
CA LEU A 351 -27.40 9.17 11.39
C LEU A 351 -27.22 10.28 12.41
N LYS A 352 -28.31 10.95 12.83
CA LYS A 352 -28.26 12.01 13.84
C LYS A 352 -27.91 11.48 15.24
N ALA A 353 -28.35 10.27 15.57
CA ALA A 353 -28.10 9.63 16.87
C ALA A 353 -26.72 8.93 16.94
N TRP A 354 -26.07 8.70 15.80
CA TRP A 354 -24.78 8.01 15.75
C TRP A 354 -23.65 8.89 16.27
N ASP A 355 -22.72 8.29 17.00
CA ASP A 355 -21.61 8.92 17.70
C ASP A 355 -20.36 9.15 16.83
N GLY A 356 -20.41 8.76 15.55
CA GLY A 356 -19.28 8.87 14.62
C GLY A 356 -18.20 7.80 14.83
N ARG A 357 -18.48 6.75 15.60
CA ARG A 357 -17.54 5.67 15.92
C ARG A 357 -17.98 4.31 15.38
N ALA A 358 -17.06 3.36 15.44
CA ALA A 358 -17.25 1.95 15.07
C ALA A 358 -17.10 1.03 16.29
N ASP A 359 -17.54 1.48 17.46
CA ASP A 359 -17.52 0.70 18.70
C ASP A 359 -18.60 -0.39 18.70
N LEU A 360 -18.49 -1.34 19.64
CA LEU A 360 -19.47 -2.42 19.82
C LEU A 360 -20.90 -1.91 20.08
N ASN A 361 -21.03 -0.73 20.67
CA ASN A 361 -22.29 -0.07 20.99
C ASN A 361 -22.65 1.08 20.03
N SER A 362 -21.86 1.32 18.97
CA SER A 362 -22.19 2.35 17.98
C SER A 362 -23.48 1.98 17.25
N GLY A 363 -24.39 2.95 17.15
CA GLY A 363 -25.72 2.74 16.58
C GLY A 363 -25.71 2.40 15.08
N ILE A 364 -26.87 1.94 14.57
CA ILE A 364 -27.04 1.53 13.16
C ILE A 364 -26.74 2.65 12.14
N GLY A 365 -26.68 3.91 12.58
CA GLY A 365 -26.21 5.03 11.76
C GLY A 365 -24.84 4.80 11.13
N PHE A 366 -23.93 4.05 11.77
CA PHE A 366 -22.65 3.67 11.16
C PHE A 366 -22.84 2.84 9.88
N MET A 367 -23.78 1.89 9.89
CA MET A 367 -24.05 1.03 8.72
C MET A 367 -24.68 1.84 7.58
N TYR A 368 -25.62 2.74 7.88
CA TYR A 368 -26.16 3.67 6.90
C TYR A 368 -25.07 4.55 6.30
N PHE A 369 -24.23 5.14 7.16
CA PHE A 369 -23.11 5.95 6.74
C PHE A 369 -22.20 5.21 5.76
N GLN A 370 -21.77 3.98 6.11
CA GLN A 370 -20.92 3.15 5.24
C GLN A 370 -21.53 2.92 3.86
N ARG A 371 -22.83 2.60 3.80
CA ARG A 371 -23.53 2.36 2.53
C ARG A 371 -23.62 3.63 1.70
N ILE A 372 -24.02 4.75 2.30
CA ILE A 372 -24.13 6.04 1.61
C ILE A 372 -22.77 6.46 1.05
N VAL A 373 -21.72 6.48 1.87
CA VAL A 373 -20.41 6.97 1.42
C VAL A 373 -19.78 6.06 0.37
N THR A 374 -20.04 4.75 0.43
CA THR A 374 -19.62 3.79 -0.61
C THR A 374 -20.31 4.09 -1.93
N SER A 375 -21.64 4.25 -1.93
CA SER A 375 -22.40 4.59 -3.14
C SER A 375 -21.96 5.94 -3.73
N MET A 376 -21.66 6.92 -2.88
CA MET A 376 -21.20 8.24 -3.32
C MET A 376 -19.81 8.22 -3.97
N GLN A 377 -19.00 7.17 -3.83
CA GLN A 377 -17.68 7.09 -4.49
C GLN A 377 -17.75 7.21 -6.01
N ALA A 378 -18.84 6.73 -6.62
CA ALA A 378 -19.09 6.80 -8.06
C ALA A 378 -19.40 8.23 -8.55
N VAL A 379 -19.71 9.16 -7.65
CA VAL A 379 -20.06 10.54 -7.98
C VAL A 379 -18.78 11.39 -7.97
N ALA A 380 -18.29 11.75 -9.16
CA ALA A 380 -17.03 12.51 -9.30
C ALA A 380 -17.11 13.92 -8.67
N SER A 381 -18.22 14.64 -8.86
CA SER A 381 -18.43 16.01 -8.36
C SER A 381 -18.86 16.10 -6.89
N ARG A 382 -18.81 14.99 -6.14
CA ARG A 382 -19.38 14.92 -4.78
C ARG A 382 -18.76 15.90 -3.77
N TRP A 383 -17.53 16.36 -3.99
CA TRP A 383 -16.77 17.13 -3.01
C TRP A 383 -17.04 18.63 -3.13
N ARG A 384 -17.47 19.25 -2.03
CA ARG A 384 -17.61 20.72 -1.95
C ARG A 384 -16.25 21.40 -1.96
N VAL A 385 -15.32 20.88 -1.17
CA VAL A 385 -13.90 21.26 -1.23
C VAL A 385 -13.18 20.16 -1.98
N ILE A 386 -12.78 20.45 -3.21
CA ILE A 386 -11.99 19.54 -4.04
C ILE A 386 -10.58 19.34 -3.45
N PHE A 387 -9.89 18.30 -3.90
CA PHE A 387 -8.53 18.03 -3.46
C PHE A 387 -7.58 19.16 -3.85
N ASP A 388 -6.76 19.59 -2.90
CA ASP A 388 -5.69 20.56 -3.06
C ASP A 388 -4.36 19.93 -2.60
N PRO A 389 -3.37 19.76 -3.49
CA PRO A 389 -2.08 19.19 -3.13
C PRO A 389 -1.26 20.07 -2.16
N GLN A 390 -1.62 21.34 -1.96
CA GLN A 390 -1.04 22.20 -0.92
C GLN A 390 -1.67 21.95 0.46
N ASN A 391 -2.84 21.33 0.50
CA ASN A 391 -3.54 20.97 1.73
C ASN A 391 -4.08 19.51 1.71
N PRO A 392 -3.19 18.51 1.52
CA PRO A 392 -3.61 17.12 1.26
C PRO A 392 -4.13 16.40 2.51
N ALA A 393 -3.82 16.90 3.71
CA ALA A 393 -4.33 16.34 4.97
C ALA A 393 -5.81 16.69 5.19
N HIS A 394 -6.26 17.85 4.70
CA HIS A 394 -7.61 18.35 4.97
C HIS A 394 -8.52 18.39 3.73
N THR A 395 -8.01 18.05 2.55
CA THR A 395 -8.79 17.99 1.31
C THR A 395 -8.72 16.59 0.65
N PRO A 396 -9.76 16.16 -0.10
CA PRO A 396 -11.05 16.81 -0.26
C PRO A 396 -11.93 16.68 1.00
N SER A 397 -12.97 17.51 1.13
CA SER A 397 -13.90 17.50 2.28
C SER A 397 -15.27 18.06 1.94
N GLY A 398 -16.30 17.68 2.71
CA GLY A 398 -17.67 18.13 2.54
C GLY A 398 -18.37 17.60 1.29
N LEU A 399 -19.67 17.32 1.38
CA LEU A 399 -20.47 16.98 0.22
C LEU A 399 -21.05 18.25 -0.42
N ALA A 400 -20.92 18.38 -1.73
CA ALA A 400 -21.45 19.51 -2.52
C ALA A 400 -22.96 19.36 -2.76
N ILE A 401 -23.74 19.20 -1.70
CA ILE A 401 -25.19 18.94 -1.76
C ILE A 401 -25.99 20.10 -2.36
N GLU A 402 -25.37 21.27 -2.54
CA GLU A 402 -25.89 22.40 -3.30
C GLU A 402 -25.99 22.13 -4.81
N TYR A 403 -25.25 21.15 -5.33
CA TYR A 403 -25.33 20.76 -6.73
C TYR A 403 -26.42 19.72 -6.96
N PRO A 404 -27.36 19.94 -7.91
CA PRO A 404 -28.50 19.05 -8.13
C PRO A 404 -28.11 17.59 -8.41
N GLU A 405 -27.02 17.35 -9.14
CA GLU A 405 -26.57 15.99 -9.44
C GLU A 405 -26.06 15.27 -8.18
N VAL A 406 -25.38 15.98 -7.27
CA VAL A 406 -24.89 15.42 -6.01
C VAL A 406 -26.05 15.17 -5.05
N ALA A 407 -27.00 16.10 -4.95
CA ALA A 407 -28.21 15.93 -4.15
C ALA A 407 -29.06 14.74 -4.63
N THR A 408 -29.20 14.58 -5.95
CA THR A 408 -29.93 13.45 -6.56
C THR A 408 -29.24 12.12 -6.28
N ALA A 409 -27.92 12.05 -6.47
CA ALA A 409 -27.15 10.85 -6.19
C ALA A 409 -27.16 10.49 -4.70
N LEU A 410 -27.05 11.49 -3.82
CA LEU A 410 -27.15 11.30 -2.37
C LEU A 410 -28.52 10.74 -1.96
N ARG A 411 -29.60 11.31 -2.49
CA ARG A 411 -30.96 10.80 -2.29
C ARG A 411 -31.07 9.33 -2.70
N ALA A 412 -30.59 8.99 -3.90
CA ALA A 412 -30.61 7.62 -4.39
C ALA A 412 -29.79 6.67 -3.48
N ALA A 413 -28.61 7.10 -3.03
CA ALA A 413 -27.78 6.34 -2.12
C ALA A 413 -28.41 6.13 -0.74
N MET A 414 -29.23 7.07 -0.25
CA MET A 414 -29.96 6.94 1.02
C MET A 414 -31.22 6.06 0.89
N LEU A 415 -31.78 5.92 -0.31
CA LEU A 415 -32.96 5.09 -0.57
C LEU A 415 -32.64 3.61 -0.85
N ALA A 416 -31.47 3.33 -1.40
CA ALA A 416 -30.96 1.99 -1.71
C ALA A 416 -30.64 1.19 -0.44
#